data_AF-A0A923PUI0-F1
#
_entry.id   AF-A0A923PUI0-F1
#
_cell.length_a   1.000
_cell.length_b   1.000
_cell.length_c   1.000
_cell.angle_alpha   90.00
_cell.angle_beta   90.00
_cell.angle_gamma   90.00
#
_symmetry.space_group_name_H-M   'P 1'
#
loop_
_entity.id
_entity.type
_entity.pdbx_description
1 polymer ?
#
loop_
_entity_poly.entity_id
_entity_poly.type
_entity_poly.pdbx_seq_one_letter_code
_entity_poly.pdbx_strand_id
1 'polypeptide(L)'
;MKLLRPVLFFAPVALVTLFLSACSTALTVHKAVNLAPYKRIYVESRLSDNHRLDEQLANELKALDYDATFGVATMRPDKVDAIMTYEDRWQWDFKDYLIDMQIDLREARGNKPLATGRYHQAGITTKTSAEVIRLILTPLFKPTP
;
A
#
# COMPACT_ATOMS: atom_id res chain seq x y z
N MET A 1 38.69 14.32 -43.59
CA MET A 1 37.71 13.25 -43.25
C MET A 1 38.16 12.46 -42.02
N LYS A 2 37.97 12.99 -40.82
CA LYS A 2 38.20 12.29 -39.54
C LYS A 2 37.17 12.84 -38.57
N LEU A 3 36.10 12.10 -38.29
CA LEU A 3 35.15 12.35 -37.18
C LEU A 3 34.01 11.31 -37.12
N LEU A 4 33.86 10.41 -38.11
CA LEU A 4 32.74 9.46 -38.17
C LEU A 4 32.91 8.19 -37.31
N ARG A 5 34.07 7.97 -36.69
CA ARG A 5 34.43 6.72 -35.98
C ARG A 5 33.99 6.59 -34.51
N PRO A 6 33.81 7.65 -33.68
CA PRO A 6 33.41 7.45 -32.29
C PRO A 6 31.91 7.15 -32.17
N VAL A 7 31.08 7.67 -33.08
CA VAL A 7 29.61 7.53 -33.02
C VAL A 7 29.13 6.08 -33.18
N LEU A 8 29.83 5.28 -34.00
CA LEU A 8 29.45 3.88 -34.23
C LEU A 8 29.70 2.97 -33.01
N PHE A 9 30.63 3.34 -32.12
CA PHE A 9 30.95 2.56 -30.92
C PHE A 9 30.02 2.85 -29.72
N PHE A 10 29.41 4.05 -29.68
CA PHE A 10 28.47 4.42 -28.61
C PHE A 10 27.04 3.89 -28.84
N ALA A 11 26.68 3.54 -30.09
CA ALA A 11 25.36 3.03 -30.44
C ALA A 11 24.96 1.69 -29.74
N PRO A 12 25.81 0.64 -29.68
CA PRO A 12 25.46 -0.59 -28.97
C PRO A 12 25.38 -0.40 -27.44
N VAL A 13 26.19 0.51 -26.87
CA VAL A 13 26.15 0.83 -25.43
C VAL A 13 24.84 1.54 -25.07
N ALA A 14 24.40 2.49 -25.90
CA ALA A 14 23.11 3.17 -25.73
C ALA A 14 21.91 2.20 -25.85
N LEU A 15 22.00 1.20 -26.74
CA LEU A 15 20.98 0.17 -26.89
C LEU A 15 20.91 -0.76 -25.65
N VAL A 16 22.05 -1.13 -25.07
CA VAL A 16 22.11 -1.97 -23.85
C VAL A 16 21.54 -1.24 -22.63
N THR A 17 21.75 0.08 -22.51
CA THR A 17 21.14 0.89 -21.44
C THR A 17 19.62 0.97 -21.52
N LEU A 18 19.01 0.79 -22.70
CA LEU A 18 17.55 0.78 -22.85
C LEU A 18 16.91 -0.48 -22.25
N PHE A 19 17.62 -1.62 -22.26
CA PHE A 19 17.14 -2.90 -21.73
C PHE A 19 17.30 -3.06 -20.22
N LEU A 20 17.95 -2.11 -19.53
CA LEU A 20 18.15 -2.14 -18.08
C LEU A 20 17.04 -1.44 -17.28
N SER A 21 15.91 -1.07 -17.91
CA SER A 21 14.73 -0.53 -17.22
C SER A 21 13.94 -1.64 -16.49
N ALA A 22 14.53 -2.18 -15.42
CA ALA A 22 14.02 -3.32 -14.67
C ALA A 22 13.13 -2.91 -13.47
N CYS A 23 11.96 -3.56 -13.35
CA CYS A 23 11.06 -3.67 -12.20
C CYS A 23 10.90 -2.43 -11.29
N SER A 24 9.87 -1.62 -11.54
CA SER A 24 9.42 -0.63 -10.56
C SER A 24 8.43 -1.24 -9.56
N THR A 25 8.67 -0.98 -8.28
CA THR A 25 7.64 -1.13 -7.24
C THR A 25 6.69 0.06 -7.38
N ALA A 26 5.39 -0.21 -7.40
CA ALA A 26 4.35 0.81 -7.51
C ALA A 26 3.71 1.05 -6.15
N LEU A 27 3.64 2.31 -5.73
CA LEU A 27 2.85 2.77 -4.60
C LEU A 27 1.90 3.85 -5.13
N THR A 28 0.61 3.65 -4.97
CA THR A 28 -0.43 4.61 -5.36
C THR A 28 -1.30 4.89 -4.17
N VAL A 29 -1.49 6.16 -3.86
CA VAL A 29 -2.29 6.60 -2.72
C VAL A 29 -3.18 7.74 -3.17
N HIS A 30 -4.47 7.64 -2.87
CA HIS A 30 -5.47 8.62 -3.27
C HIS A 30 -6.37 8.98 -2.09
N LYS A 31 -6.55 10.27 -1.86
CA LYS A 31 -7.49 10.83 -0.88
C LYS A 31 -8.63 11.51 -1.63
N ALA A 32 -9.84 10.98 -1.48
CA ALA A 32 -11.03 11.60 -2.06
C ALA A 32 -11.52 12.78 -1.22
N VAL A 33 -11.25 12.76 0.09
CA VAL A 33 -11.64 13.82 1.04
C VAL A 33 -10.57 14.04 2.11
N ASN A 34 -10.73 15.09 2.92
CA ASN A 34 -9.94 15.26 4.14
C ASN A 34 -10.29 14.17 5.16
N LEU A 35 -9.28 13.43 5.63
CA LEU A 35 -9.43 12.31 6.57
C LEU A 35 -9.44 12.74 8.04
N ALA A 36 -9.03 13.98 8.37
CA ALA A 36 -8.94 14.47 9.74
C ALA A 36 -10.22 14.30 10.59
N PRO A 37 -11.45 14.42 10.04
CA PRO A 37 -12.69 14.19 10.80
C PRO A 37 -12.96 12.72 11.17
N TYR A 38 -12.34 11.76 10.50
CA TYR A 38 -12.61 10.32 10.68
C TYR A 38 -11.59 9.72 11.66
N LYS A 39 -11.81 9.94 12.95
CA LYS A 39 -10.84 9.56 14.00
C LYS A 39 -10.98 8.12 14.46
N ARG A 40 -12.19 7.56 14.45
CA ARG A 40 -12.47 6.19 14.86
C ARG A 40 -12.57 5.29 13.64
N ILE A 41 -11.59 4.43 13.47
CA ILE A 41 -11.45 3.59 12.28
C ILE A 41 -11.60 2.13 12.69
N TYR A 42 -12.46 1.40 12.00
CA TYR A 42 -12.59 -0.04 12.16
C TYR A 42 -11.94 -0.77 11.00
N VAL A 43 -10.97 -1.64 11.27
CA VAL A 43 -10.38 -2.52 10.26
C VAL A 43 -11.15 -3.82 10.22
N GLU A 44 -11.77 -4.12 9.08
CA GLU A 44 -12.50 -5.37 8.90
C GLU A 44 -11.53 -6.53 8.67
N SER A 45 -11.56 -7.50 9.58
CA SER A 45 -10.79 -8.75 9.46
C SER A 45 -11.32 -9.61 8.33
N ARG A 46 -10.40 -10.19 7.56
CA ARG A 46 -10.72 -11.22 6.59
C ARG A 46 -10.54 -12.59 7.21
N LEU A 47 -11.51 -13.48 7.04
CA LEU A 47 -11.41 -14.85 7.55
C LEU A 47 -10.35 -15.69 6.81
N SER A 48 -9.95 -15.26 5.61
CA SER A 48 -8.91 -15.89 4.80
C SER A 48 -7.50 -15.36 5.09
N ASP A 49 -7.36 -14.31 5.90
CA ASP A 49 -6.07 -13.75 6.28
C ASP A 49 -5.41 -14.62 7.36
N ASN A 50 -4.18 -15.06 7.10
CA ASN A 50 -3.37 -15.85 8.03
C ASN A 50 -2.16 -15.06 8.56
N HIS A 51 -2.04 -13.78 8.20
CA HIS A 51 -0.91 -12.91 8.52
C HIS A 51 -1.25 -11.82 9.53
N ARG A 52 -2.50 -11.78 10.02
CA ARG A 52 -3.01 -10.80 11.01
C ARG A 52 -2.82 -9.36 10.53
N LEU A 53 -3.10 -9.12 9.25
CA LEU A 53 -2.98 -7.82 8.60
C LEU A 53 -3.94 -6.81 9.21
N ASP A 54 -5.10 -7.25 9.65
CA ASP A 54 -6.08 -6.45 10.39
C ASP A 54 -5.50 -5.82 11.67
N GLU A 55 -4.82 -6.61 12.50
CA GLU A 55 -4.15 -6.14 13.70
C GLU A 55 -2.98 -5.20 13.34
N GLN A 56 -2.17 -5.56 12.34
CA GLN A 56 -1.05 -4.71 11.90
C GLN A 56 -1.53 -3.34 11.40
N LEU A 57 -2.62 -3.30 10.62
CA LEU A 57 -3.27 -2.08 10.14
C LEU A 57 -3.78 -1.24 11.31
N ALA A 58 -4.51 -1.85 12.24
CA ALA A 58 -5.03 -1.14 13.41
C ALA A 58 -3.91 -0.58 14.28
N ASN A 59 -2.81 -1.31 14.45
CA ASN A 59 -1.67 -0.87 15.24
C ASN A 59 -0.91 0.29 14.58
N GLU A 60 -0.72 0.27 13.26
CA GLU A 60 -0.10 1.40 12.55
C GLU A 60 -1.03 2.63 12.54
N LEU A 61 -2.35 2.46 12.43
CA LEU A 61 -3.31 3.57 12.61
C LEU A 61 -3.24 4.19 14.00
N LYS A 62 -3.12 3.38 15.06
CA LYS A 62 -2.89 3.88 16.44
C LYS A 62 -1.57 4.63 16.54
N ALA A 63 -0.51 4.15 15.90
CA ALA A 63 0.78 4.84 15.84
C ALA A 63 0.72 6.19 15.10
N LEU A 64 -0.34 6.43 14.33
CA LEU A 64 -0.64 7.69 13.64
C LEU A 64 -1.67 8.56 14.39
N ASP A 65 -1.94 8.27 15.67
CA ASP A 65 -2.89 8.98 16.55
C ASP A 65 -4.37 8.88 16.10
N TYR A 66 -4.77 7.71 15.60
CA TYR A 66 -6.18 7.35 15.34
C TYR A 66 -6.67 6.31 16.35
N ASP A 67 -7.97 6.36 16.67
CA ASP A 67 -8.63 5.34 17.47
C ASP A 67 -9.04 4.18 16.56
N ALA A 68 -8.17 3.17 16.48
CA ALA A 68 -8.38 2.04 15.58
C ALA A 68 -8.65 0.74 16.33
N THR A 69 -9.68 0.02 15.89
CA THR A 69 -9.99 -1.35 16.33
C THR A 69 -10.14 -2.26 15.12
N PHE A 70 -10.10 -3.56 15.34
CA PHE A 70 -10.23 -4.54 14.26
C PHE A 70 -11.15 -5.70 14.68
N GLY A 71 -11.66 -6.41 13.69
CA GLY A 71 -12.47 -7.60 13.90
C GLY A 71 -13.37 -7.91 12.70
N VAL A 72 -14.11 -9.01 12.81
CA VAL A 72 -15.12 -9.38 11.80
C VAL A 72 -16.24 -8.33 11.75
N ALA A 73 -16.85 -8.13 10.58
CA ALA A 73 -17.84 -7.08 10.37
C ALA A 73 -19.03 -7.10 11.36
N THR A 74 -19.39 -8.27 11.88
CA THR A 74 -20.48 -8.43 12.87
C THR A 74 -20.12 -7.97 14.28
N MET A 75 -18.83 -7.74 14.57
CA MET A 75 -18.33 -7.21 15.85
C MET A 75 -17.98 -5.71 15.77
N ARG A 76 -18.34 -5.04 14.68
CA ARG A 76 -18.09 -3.61 14.50
C ARG A 76 -18.82 -2.80 15.58
N PRO A 77 -18.15 -1.88 16.30
CA PRO A 77 -18.82 -0.96 17.21
C PRO A 77 -19.75 0.02 16.48
N ASP A 78 -20.85 0.43 17.12
CA ASP A 78 -21.83 1.36 16.52
C ASP A 78 -21.27 2.76 16.22
N LYS A 79 -20.20 3.16 16.91
CA LYS A 79 -19.67 4.52 16.91
C LYS A 79 -18.34 4.63 16.16
N VAL A 80 -18.20 3.99 15.01
CA VAL A 80 -17.03 4.15 14.14
C VAL A 80 -17.31 5.15 13.03
N ASP A 81 -16.31 5.95 12.65
CA ASP A 81 -16.44 7.00 11.64
C ASP A 81 -16.15 6.44 10.24
N ALA A 82 -15.14 5.58 10.15
CA ALA A 82 -14.71 4.96 8.91
C ALA A 82 -14.43 3.46 9.08
N ILE A 83 -14.59 2.74 7.98
CA ILE A 83 -14.30 1.32 7.84
C ILE A 83 -13.15 1.18 6.85
N MET A 84 -12.12 0.45 7.27
CA MET A 84 -11.00 0.06 6.45
C MET A 84 -11.13 -1.41 6.06
N THR A 85 -11.07 -1.69 4.77
CA THR A 85 -10.90 -3.05 4.23
C THR A 85 -9.57 -3.14 3.50
N TYR A 86 -9.09 -4.37 3.35
CA TYR A 86 -7.88 -4.64 2.62
C TYR A 86 -8.06 -5.86 1.73
N GLU A 87 -7.25 -5.92 0.68
CA GLU A 87 -7.03 -7.08 -0.16
C GLU A 87 -5.52 -7.30 -0.22
N ASP A 88 -5.10 -8.55 -0.18
CA ASP A 88 -3.71 -8.94 -0.11
C ASP A 88 -3.46 -10.11 -1.05
N ARG A 89 -2.26 -10.15 -1.61
CA ARG A 89 -1.79 -11.25 -2.43
C ARG A 89 -0.37 -11.62 -2.02
N TRP A 90 -0.19 -12.89 -1.72
CA TRP A 90 1.07 -13.48 -1.31
C TRP A 90 1.59 -14.43 -2.36
N GLN A 91 2.91 -14.59 -2.39
CA GLN A 91 3.60 -15.58 -3.20
C GLN A 91 4.50 -16.41 -2.29
N TRP A 92 4.73 -17.67 -2.68
CA TRP A 92 5.53 -18.62 -1.91
C TRP A 92 6.80 -19.08 -2.64
N ASP A 93 7.20 -18.45 -3.75
CA ASP A 93 8.24 -18.99 -4.66
C ASP A 93 9.55 -19.44 -3.97
N PHE A 94 10.09 -18.63 -3.04
CA PHE A 94 11.30 -18.96 -2.25
C PHE A 94 11.13 -18.74 -0.75
N LYS A 95 10.19 -17.86 -0.40
CA LYS A 95 9.74 -17.52 0.94
C LYS A 95 8.32 -16.99 0.80
N ASP A 96 7.58 -16.93 1.88
CA ASP A 96 6.28 -16.26 1.89
C ASP A 96 6.49 -14.73 1.89
N TYR A 97 5.90 -14.03 0.91
CA TYR A 97 5.99 -12.58 0.82
C TYR A 97 4.77 -11.93 0.16
N LEU A 98 4.48 -10.71 0.62
CA LEU A 98 3.40 -9.88 0.11
C LEU A 98 3.82 -9.25 -1.22
N ILE A 99 3.12 -9.59 -2.30
CA ILE A 99 3.38 -9.04 -3.64
C ILE A 99 2.46 -7.86 -3.98
N ASP A 100 1.23 -7.86 -3.46
CA ASP A 100 0.24 -6.81 -3.67
C ASP A 100 -0.59 -6.60 -2.40
N MET A 101 -0.86 -5.35 -2.06
CA MET A 101 -1.79 -4.97 -1.02
C MET A 101 -2.59 -3.77 -1.48
N GLN A 102 -3.91 -3.86 -1.37
CA GLN A 102 -4.84 -2.76 -1.56
C GLN A 102 -5.57 -2.50 -0.26
N ILE A 103 -5.73 -1.23 0.09
CA ILE A 103 -6.46 -0.73 1.26
C ILE A 103 -7.50 0.24 0.77
N ASP A 104 -8.73 0.05 1.21
CA ASP A 104 -9.87 0.90 0.89
C ASP A 104 -10.49 1.43 2.19
N LEU A 105 -10.68 2.74 2.25
CA LEU A 105 -11.29 3.43 3.39
C LEU A 105 -12.62 4.04 2.96
N ARG A 106 -13.68 3.76 3.71
CA ARG A 106 -15.03 4.28 3.45
C ARG A 106 -15.71 4.77 4.72
N GLU A 107 -16.66 5.69 4.58
CA GLU A 107 -17.47 6.17 5.69
C GLU A 107 -18.39 5.05 6.22
N ALA A 108 -18.49 4.91 7.54
CA ALA A 108 -19.26 3.83 8.17
C ALA A 108 -20.78 3.92 7.94
N ARG A 109 -21.34 5.13 7.90
CA ARG A 109 -22.80 5.35 7.78
C ARG A 109 -23.29 5.36 6.33
N GLY A 110 -22.55 6.02 5.43
CA GLY A 110 -22.96 6.23 4.04
C GLY A 110 -22.20 5.38 3.02
N ASN A 111 -21.20 4.60 3.44
CA ASN A 111 -20.33 3.80 2.57
C ASN A 111 -19.59 4.64 1.50
N LYS A 112 -19.45 5.95 1.72
CA LYS A 112 -18.78 6.87 0.81
C LYS A 112 -17.28 6.57 0.77
N PRO A 113 -16.64 6.45 -0.41
CA PRO A 113 -15.19 6.26 -0.48
C PRO A 113 -14.46 7.50 0.04
N LEU A 114 -13.50 7.27 0.94
CA LEU A 114 -12.70 8.33 1.59
C LEU A 114 -11.28 8.36 1.06
N ALA A 115 -10.66 7.19 0.95
CA ALA A 115 -9.30 7.04 0.46
C ALA A 115 -9.04 5.61 -0.02
N THR A 116 -8.00 5.48 -0.85
CA THR A 116 -7.50 4.20 -1.33
C THR A 116 -5.97 4.24 -1.35
N GLY A 117 -5.36 3.10 -1.10
CA GLY A 117 -3.92 2.93 -1.20
C GLY A 117 -3.59 1.55 -1.74
N ARG A 118 -2.61 1.47 -2.64
CA ARG A 118 -2.16 0.22 -3.22
C ARG A 118 -0.65 0.17 -3.31
N TYR A 119 -0.11 -0.97 -2.93
CA TYR A 119 1.28 -1.32 -3.08
C TYR A 119 1.40 -2.56 -3.95
N HIS A 120 2.28 -2.52 -4.95
CA HIS A 120 2.62 -3.67 -5.78
C HIS A 120 4.14 -3.74 -5.95
N GLN A 121 4.72 -4.89 -5.60
CA GLN A 121 6.15 -5.11 -5.73
C GLN A 121 6.47 -5.98 -6.95
N ALA A 122 7.33 -5.48 -7.84
CA ALA A 122 7.84 -6.23 -8.98
C ALA A 122 9.22 -6.88 -8.73
N GLY A 123 9.98 -6.38 -7.75
CA GLY A 123 11.37 -6.79 -7.50
C GLY A 123 11.54 -8.00 -6.58
N ILE A 124 12.78 -8.54 -6.57
CA ILE A 124 13.20 -9.68 -5.75
C ILE A 124 13.35 -9.30 -4.27
N THR A 125 13.71 -8.05 -3.97
CA THR A 125 13.84 -7.57 -2.59
C THR A 125 12.48 -7.25 -2.02
N THR A 126 11.98 -8.14 -1.15
CA THR A 126 10.67 -8.04 -0.53
C THR A 126 10.63 -7.17 0.71
N LYS A 127 9.60 -6.33 0.82
CA LYS A 127 9.25 -5.63 2.07
C LYS A 127 8.43 -6.52 2.99
N THR A 128 8.47 -6.23 4.29
CA THR A 128 7.57 -6.88 5.26
C THR A 128 6.16 -6.29 5.15
N SER A 129 5.13 -7.04 5.57
CA SER A 129 3.74 -6.53 5.60
C SER A 129 3.61 -5.23 6.41
N ALA A 130 4.27 -5.17 7.57
CA ALA A 130 4.27 -3.96 8.41
C ALA A 130 4.90 -2.75 7.70
N GLU A 131 5.98 -2.97 6.95
CA GLU A 131 6.60 -1.90 6.15
C GLU A 131 5.68 -1.43 5.01
N VAL A 132 5.03 -2.37 4.31
CA VAL A 132 4.06 -2.05 3.24
C VAL A 132 2.87 -1.25 3.79
N ILE A 133 2.31 -1.69 4.92
CA ILE A 133 1.24 -1.00 5.63
C ILE A 133 1.66 0.44 5.97
N ARG A 134 2.84 0.63 6.55
CA ARG A 134 3.36 1.97 6.85
C ARG A 134 3.51 2.84 5.61
N LEU A 135 4.02 2.28 4.51
CA LEU A 135 4.19 2.98 3.23
C LEU A 135 2.86 3.47 2.66
N ILE A 136 1.77 2.71 2.85
CA ILE A 136 0.44 3.12 2.39
C ILE A 136 -0.20 4.11 3.37
N LEU A 137 -0.19 3.83 4.68
CA LEU A 137 -0.95 4.60 5.66
C LEU A 137 -0.32 5.96 5.99
N THR A 138 1.02 6.06 6.01
CA THR A 138 1.70 7.32 6.31
C THR A 138 1.27 8.47 5.41
N PRO A 139 1.32 8.38 4.06
CA PRO A 139 0.89 9.46 3.18
C PRO A 139 -0.63 9.71 3.19
N LEU A 140 -1.44 8.72 3.59
CA LEU A 140 -2.87 8.91 3.78
C LEU A 140 -3.17 9.78 5.00
N PHE A 141 -2.56 9.46 6.14
CA PHE A 141 -3.02 9.97 7.43
C PHE A 141 -2.10 10.99 8.10
N LYS A 142 -0.81 11.07 7.72
CA LYS A 142 0.03 12.19 8.16
C LYS A 142 -0.33 13.47 7.39
N PRO A 143 -0.43 14.61 8.08
CA PRO A 143 -0.45 15.91 7.42
C PRO A 143 0.82 16.07 6.58
N THR A 144 0.68 16.52 5.34
CA THR A 144 1.84 17.05 4.59
C THR A 144 2.32 18.29 5.34
N PRO A 145 3.63 18.42 5.66
CA PRO A 145 4.17 19.60 6.33
C PRO A 145 3.94 20.88 5.52
#